data_AF-A0A485AX78-F1
#
_entry.id   AF-A0A485AX78-F1
#
_cell.length_a   1.000
_cell.length_b   1.000
_cell.length_c   1.000
_cell.angle_alpha   90.00
_cell.angle_beta   90.00
_cell.angle_gamma   90.00
#
_symmetry.space_group_name_H-M   'P 1'
#
loop_
_entity.id
_entity.type
_entity.pdbx_description
1 polymer ?
#
loop_
_entity_poly.entity_id
_entity_poly.type
_entity_poly.pdbx_seq_one_letter_code
_entity_poly.pdbx_strand_id
1 'polypeptide(L)'
;MPIHTYRQPAQVRQALLDHAELALIDVREEADFATAHPLFAANLPLSKLELEIHRRVPRLTTPITVYDNGEGLAAQAVDRLRGWGYQDVALLEGGLKGWQRSGGELFQDVNSPQQSVRRTGGEPTTDPLSERGRGAGADRQPSAGADCRRPTVR
;
A
#
# COMPACT_ATOMS: atom_id res chain seq x y z
N MET A 1 18.87 27.28 0.93
CA MET A 1 18.07 26.05 1.09
C MET A 1 18.90 24.89 0.57
N PRO A 2 19.06 23.79 1.31
CA PRO A 2 19.77 22.62 0.80
C PRO A 2 19.09 22.16 -0.50
N ILE A 3 19.90 21.96 -1.54
CA ILE A 3 19.44 21.38 -2.80
C ILE A 3 19.40 19.87 -2.62
N HIS A 4 18.20 19.34 -2.39
CA HIS A 4 17.98 17.91 -2.38
C HIS A 4 17.80 17.40 -3.80
N THR A 5 18.42 16.27 -4.10
CA THR A 5 18.19 15.55 -5.35
C THR A 5 16.89 14.78 -5.22
N TYR A 6 16.04 14.80 -6.24
CA TYR A 6 14.81 14.03 -6.27
C TYR A 6 14.92 12.89 -7.28
N ARG A 7 14.35 11.73 -6.93
CA ARG A 7 14.22 10.56 -7.81
C ARG A 7 12.76 10.30 -8.11
N GLN A 8 12.49 10.03 -9.38
CA GLN A 8 11.16 9.67 -9.82
C GLN A 8 10.77 8.29 -9.29
N PRO A 9 9.56 8.11 -8.74
CA PRO A 9 9.08 6.80 -8.32
C PRO A 9 9.13 5.74 -9.43
N ALA A 10 8.84 6.13 -10.67
CA ALA A 10 8.94 5.24 -11.83
C ALA A 10 10.38 4.73 -12.06
N GLN A 11 11.40 5.59 -11.87
CA GLN A 11 12.81 5.21 -12.02
C GLN A 11 13.26 4.27 -10.90
N VAL A 12 12.85 4.57 -9.66
CA VAL A 12 13.12 3.73 -8.48
C VAL A 12 12.49 2.35 -8.66
N ARG A 13 11.23 2.30 -9.12
CA ARG A 13 10.53 1.05 -9.42
C ARG A 13 11.24 0.27 -10.52
N GLN A 14 11.64 0.93 -11.62
CA GLN A 14 12.37 0.26 -12.70
C GLN A 14 13.68 -0.34 -12.19
N ALA A 15 14.46 0.41 -11.41
CA ALA A 15 15.70 -0.09 -10.81
C ALA A 15 15.48 -1.31 -9.89
N LEU A 16 14.38 -1.33 -9.13
CA LEU A 16 14.00 -2.48 -8.29
C LEU A 16 13.62 -3.71 -9.14
N LEU A 17 12.90 -3.51 -10.25
CA LEU A 17 12.55 -4.58 -11.19
C LEU A 17 13.78 -5.12 -11.93
N ASP A 18 14.76 -4.26 -12.21
CA ASP A 18 16.03 -4.62 -12.85
C ASP A 18 17.03 -5.24 -11.85
N HIS A 19 16.64 -5.46 -10.60
CA HIS A 19 17.49 -5.95 -9.51
C HIS A 19 18.76 -5.11 -9.29
N ALA A 20 18.69 -3.80 -9.58
CA ALA A 20 19.79 -2.89 -9.36
C ALA A 20 20.03 -2.65 -7.86
N GLU A 21 21.27 -2.36 -7.50
CA GLU A 21 21.63 -2.02 -6.11
C GLU A 21 21.09 -0.63 -5.75
N LEU A 22 20.01 -0.61 -4.97
CA LEU A 22 19.31 0.58 -4.50
C LEU A 22 18.71 0.30 -3.12
N ALA A 23 18.83 1.26 -2.21
CA ALA A 23 18.14 1.24 -0.93
C ALA A 23 16.96 2.22 -0.95
N LEU A 24 15.74 1.71 -0.78
CA LEU A 24 14.54 2.53 -0.56
C LEU A 24 14.26 2.57 0.94
N ILE A 25 14.31 3.76 1.57
CA ILE A 25 14.20 3.93 3.01
C ILE A 25 12.97 4.76 3.36
N ASP A 26 12.14 4.23 4.26
CA ASP A 26 11.05 4.94 4.91
C ASP A 26 11.50 5.46 6.27
N VAL A 27 11.45 6.77 6.48
CA VAL A 27 11.90 7.41 7.72
C VAL A 27 10.79 7.69 8.72
N ARG A 28 9.56 7.28 8.40
CA ARG A 28 8.41 7.36 9.31
C ARG A 28 8.53 6.33 10.42
N GLU A 29 7.70 6.51 11.45
CA GLU A 29 7.60 5.55 12.54
C GLU A 29 7.06 4.19 12.07
N GLU A 30 7.41 3.14 12.80
CA GLU A 30 7.06 1.74 12.47
C GLU A 30 5.53 1.56 12.32
N ALA A 31 4.74 2.28 13.12
CA ALA A 31 3.28 2.25 13.06
C ALA A 31 2.74 2.73 11.70
N ASP A 32 3.26 3.85 11.18
CA ASP A 32 2.85 4.39 9.88
C ASP A 32 3.34 3.51 8.73
N PHE A 33 4.54 2.93 8.87
CA PHE A 33 5.08 1.99 7.90
C PHE A 33 4.22 0.73 7.79
N ALA A 34 3.77 0.16 8.91
CA ALA A 34 2.91 -1.02 8.92
C ALA A 34 1.57 -0.78 8.21
N THR A 35 1.06 0.45 8.20
CA THR A 35 -0.20 0.76 7.49
C THR A 35 -0.07 0.76 5.97
N ALA A 36 1.06 1.20 5.41
CA ALA A 36 1.26 1.26 3.97
C ALA A 36 2.73 1.55 3.62
N HIS A 37 3.39 0.61 2.95
CA HIS A 37 4.76 0.74 2.47
C HIS A 37 4.98 -0.02 1.14
N PRO A 38 5.92 0.43 0.28
CA PRO A 38 6.39 -0.36 -0.85
C PRO A 38 7.06 -1.66 -0.40
N LEU A 39 6.88 -2.76 -1.16
CA LEU A 39 7.43 -4.08 -0.81
C LEU A 39 8.94 -4.09 -0.51
N PHE A 40 9.70 -3.29 -1.25
CA PHE A 40 11.16 -3.22 -1.14
C PHE A 40 11.65 -2.09 -0.23
N ALA A 41 10.75 -1.35 0.42
CA ALA A 41 11.12 -0.27 1.32
C ALA A 41 11.55 -0.84 2.67
N ALA A 42 12.67 -0.36 3.18
CA ALA A 42 13.15 -0.66 4.52
C ALA A 42 12.72 0.47 5.47
N ASN A 43 12.00 0.14 6.55
CA ASN A 43 11.73 1.12 7.60
C ASN A 43 12.98 1.40 8.43
N LEU A 44 13.40 2.67 8.49
CA LEU A 44 14.41 3.19 9.39
C LEU A 44 13.92 4.54 9.93
N PRO A 45 13.20 4.55 11.07
CA PRO A 45 12.71 5.79 11.66
C PRO A 45 13.87 6.77 11.89
N LEU A 46 13.62 8.07 11.71
CA LEU A 46 14.66 9.11 11.84
C LEU A 46 15.43 9.03 13.18
N SER A 47 14.75 8.60 14.25
CA SER A 47 15.31 8.40 15.59
C SER A 47 16.37 7.28 15.67
N LYS A 48 16.25 6.24 14.83
CA LYS A 48 17.15 5.08 14.77
C LYS A 48 18.13 5.11 13.60
N LEU A 49 17.99 6.11 12.72
CA LEU A 49 18.73 6.20 11.46
C LEU A 49 20.25 6.08 11.65
N GLU A 50 20.83 6.81 12.61
CA GLU A 50 22.27 6.82 12.88
C GLU A 50 22.81 5.44 13.31
N LEU A 51 22.02 4.71 14.08
CA LEU A 51 22.40 3.41 14.65
C LEU A 51 22.29 2.28 13.62
N GLU A 52 21.27 2.35 12.77
CA GLU A 52 20.90 1.25 11.86
C GLU A 52 21.45 1.42 10.44
N ILE A 53 21.72 2.65 9.99
CA ILE A 53 22.10 2.89 8.59
C ILE A 53 23.40 2.17 8.21
N HIS A 54 24.42 2.19 9.07
CA HIS A 54 25.69 1.49 8.81
C HIS A 54 25.53 -0.03 8.73
N ARG A 55 24.56 -0.59 9.46
CA ARG A 55 24.28 -2.03 9.45
C ARG A 55 23.54 -2.46 8.19
N ARG A 56 22.62 -1.61 7.72
CA ARG A 56 21.78 -1.91 6.54
C ARG A 56 22.43 -1.52 5.22
N VAL A 57 23.12 -0.39 5.19
CA VAL A 57 23.81 0.15 4.02
C VAL A 57 25.26 0.49 4.40
N PRO A 58 26.14 -0.51 4.53
CA PRO A 58 27.55 -0.28 4.86
C PRO A 58 28.33 0.40 3.73
N ARG A 59 27.81 0.35 2.49
CA ARG A 59 28.42 0.98 1.32
C ARG A 59 27.94 2.43 1.17
N LEU A 60 28.86 3.38 1.33
CA LEU A 60 28.57 4.82 1.22
C LEU A 60 28.25 5.29 -0.21
N THR A 61 28.57 4.46 -1.21
CA THR A 61 28.28 4.71 -2.63
C THR A 61 26.93 4.15 -3.07
N THR A 62 26.24 3.39 -2.22
CA THR A 62 24.95 2.79 -2.60
C THR A 62 23.91 3.89 -2.83
N PRO A 63 23.17 3.84 -3.95
CA PRO A 63 22.05 4.73 -4.22
C PRO A 63 20.96 4.62 -3.14
N ILE A 64 20.82 5.63 -2.29
CA ILE A 64 19.79 5.69 -1.23
C ILE A 64 18.67 6.64 -1.67
N THR A 65 17.45 6.13 -1.69
CA THR A 65 16.25 6.92 -1.89
C THR A 65 15.43 6.95 -0.61
N VAL A 66 15.24 8.14 -0.05
CA VAL A 66 14.52 8.34 1.21
C VAL A 66 13.16 8.95 0.93
N TYR A 67 12.13 8.51 1.64
CA TYR A 67 10.80 9.11 1.52
C TYR A 67 10.05 9.18 2.86
N ASP A 68 9.07 10.07 2.89
CA ASP A 68 8.10 10.22 3.97
C ASP A 68 6.68 10.43 3.39
N ASN A 69 5.73 10.86 4.22
CA ASN A 69 4.37 11.21 3.82
C ASN A 69 4.11 12.74 3.83
N GLY A 70 5.15 13.56 3.61
CA GLY A 70 5.06 15.02 3.57
C GLY A 70 5.32 15.72 4.90
N GLU A 71 5.88 15.03 5.89
CA GLU A 71 6.22 15.58 7.21
C GLU A 71 7.55 16.34 7.21
N GLY A 72 8.35 16.21 6.15
CA GLY A 72 9.67 16.83 6.03
C GLY A 72 10.77 16.08 6.79
N LEU A 73 10.47 14.88 7.29
CA LEU A 73 11.44 13.98 7.93
C LEU A 73 12.46 13.47 6.92
N ALA A 74 12.03 13.22 5.68
CA ALA A 74 12.90 12.71 4.63
C ALA A 74 14.03 13.70 4.30
N ALA A 75 13.74 15.00 4.23
CA ALA A 75 14.75 16.03 3.97
C ALA A 75 15.82 16.05 5.08
N GLN A 76 15.40 15.99 6.34
CA GLN A 76 16.31 15.93 7.49
C GLN A 76 17.17 14.66 7.48
N ALA A 77 16.59 13.52 7.11
CA ALA A 77 17.33 12.27 6.97
C ALA A 77 18.40 12.37 5.87
N VAL A 78 18.07 12.97 4.72
CA VAL A 78 19.03 13.17 3.62
C VAL A 78 20.21 14.03 4.06
N ASP A 79 19.97 15.12 4.80
CA ASP A 79 21.05 15.97 5.29
C ASP A 79 21.97 15.24 6.26
N ARG A 80 21.42 14.43 7.17
CA ARG A 80 22.22 13.59 8.08
C ARG A 80 23.04 12.55 7.34
N LEU A 81 22.43 11.84 6.39
CA LEU A 81 23.13 10.82 5.59
C LEU A 81 24.29 11.42 4.79
N ARG A 82 24.06 12.57 4.15
CA ARG A 82 25.13 13.29 3.45
C ARG A 82 26.23 13.73 4.42
N GLY A 83 25.86 14.20 5.61
CA GLY A 83 26.80 14.56 6.68
C GLY A 83 27.67 13.40 7.16
N TRP A 84 27.15 12.17 7.14
CA TRP A 84 27.90 10.96 7.47
C TRP A 84 28.71 10.36 6.31
N GLY A 85 28.68 11.00 5.13
CA GLY A 85 29.51 10.61 3.98
C GLY A 85 28.82 9.75 2.92
N TYR A 86 27.51 9.57 2.99
CA TYR A 86 26.77 8.92 1.89
C TYR A 86 26.75 9.83 0.66
N GLN A 87 27.22 9.30 -0.46
CA GLN A 87 27.49 10.08 -1.68
C GLN A 87 26.25 10.23 -2.56
N ASP A 88 25.43 9.18 -2.63
CA ASP A 88 24.27 9.13 -3.53
C ASP A 88 22.96 9.00 -2.73
N VAL A 89 22.50 10.14 -2.21
CA VAL A 89 21.26 10.23 -1.43
C VAL A 89 20.29 11.19 -2.09
N ALA A 90 19.07 10.71 -2.34
CA ALA A 90 17.99 11.44 -2.96
C ALA A 90 16.65 11.24 -2.23
N LEU A 91 15.74 12.18 -2.41
CA LEU A 91 14.35 12.10 -1.96
C LEU A 91 13.48 11.45 -3.03
N LEU A 92 12.51 10.64 -2.62
CA LEU A 92 11.48 10.16 -3.52
C LEU A 92 10.50 11.29 -3.84
N GLU A 93 10.31 11.57 -5.13
CA GLU A 93 9.40 12.63 -5.54
C GLU A 93 7.95 12.30 -5.19
N GLY A 94 7.30 13.20 -4.46
CA GLY A 94 5.92 13.05 -4.01
C GLY A 94 5.73 12.04 -2.86
N GLY A 95 6.81 11.51 -2.28
CA GLY A 95 6.77 10.58 -1.15
C GLY A 95 5.91 9.34 -1.41
N LEU A 96 5.23 8.86 -0.37
CA LEU A 96 4.34 7.70 -0.46
C LEU A 96 3.22 7.88 -1.52
N LYS A 97 2.63 9.08 -1.58
CA LYS A 97 1.58 9.40 -2.57
C LYS A 97 2.14 9.39 -4.00
N GLY A 98 3.39 9.83 -4.18
CA GLY A 98 4.10 9.78 -5.46
C GLY A 98 4.30 8.35 -5.94
N TRP A 99 4.72 7.46 -5.02
CA TRP A 99 4.82 6.03 -5.29
C TRP A 99 3.49 5.42 -5.75
N GLN A 100 2.41 5.67 -5.02
CA GLN A 100 1.08 5.16 -5.39
C GLN A 100 0.63 5.67 -6.77
N ARG A 101 0.86 6.96 -7.07
CA ARG A 101 0.53 7.55 -8.38
C ARG A 101 1.33 6.95 -9.52
N SER A 102 2.56 6.48 -9.29
CA SER A 102 3.35 5.77 -10.32
C SER A 102 2.87 4.35 -10.61
N GLY A 103 1.79 3.89 -9.99
CA GLY A 103 1.33 2.50 -10.07
C GLY A 103 2.18 1.55 -9.22
N GLY A 104 2.88 2.07 -8.22
CA GLY A 104 3.57 1.25 -7.24
C GLY A 104 2.58 0.64 -6.25
N GLU A 105 2.66 -0.66 -6.04
CA GLU A 105 1.85 -1.34 -5.03
C GLU A 105 2.32 -0.96 -3.62
N LEU A 106 1.35 -0.81 -2.72
CA LEU A 106 1.56 -0.57 -1.30
C LEU A 106 1.06 -1.78 -0.53
N PHE A 107 1.89 -2.25 0.38
CA PHE A 107 1.64 -3.38 1.24
C PHE A 107 1.36 -2.86 2.66
N GLN A 108 0.47 -3.54 3.36
CA GLN A 108 0.19 -3.26 4.76
C GLN A 108 0.71 -4.47 5.54
N ASP A 109 1.62 -4.24 6.48
CA ASP A 109 2.09 -5.29 7.39
C ASP A 109 1.07 -5.43 8.54
N VAL A 110 -0.15 -5.81 8.19
CA VAL A 110 -1.05 -6.40 9.16
C VAL A 110 -0.54 -7.81 9.37
N ASN A 111 0.22 -7.97 10.47
CA ASN A 111 0.50 -9.21 11.17
C ASN A 111 -0.55 -10.27 10.78
N SER A 112 -0.26 -11.04 9.73
CA SER A 112 -1.18 -12.03 9.18
C SER A 112 -0.70 -13.37 9.70
N PRO A 113 -1.15 -13.80 10.90
CA PRO A 113 -1.05 -15.21 11.22
C PRO A 113 -1.87 -15.93 10.14
N GLN A 114 -1.21 -16.89 9.50
CA GLN A 114 -1.80 -17.78 8.51
C GLN A 114 -3.27 -18.08 8.82
N GLN A 115 -4.20 -17.60 8.00
CA GLN A 115 -5.53 -18.20 7.93
C GLN A 115 -5.80 -18.62 6.50
N SER A 116 -5.56 -19.92 6.31
CA SER A 116 -5.94 -20.75 5.18
C SER A 116 -7.25 -20.31 4.53
N VAL A 117 -7.20 -20.02 3.23
CA VAL A 117 -8.41 -20.00 2.40
C VAL A 117 -8.87 -21.46 2.23
N ARG A 118 -9.67 -21.98 3.15
CA ARG A 118 -10.39 -23.23 2.91
C ARG A 118 -11.63 -22.88 2.11
N ARG A 119 -11.51 -22.99 0.78
CA ARG A 119 -12.67 -23.03 -0.11
C ARG A 119 -13.45 -24.31 0.20
N THR A 120 -14.50 -24.23 1.00
CA THR A 120 -15.45 -25.34 1.13
C THR A 120 -16.44 -25.22 -0.03
N GLY A 121 -16.06 -25.77 -1.18
CA GLY A 121 -17.00 -26.12 -2.22
C GLY A 121 -17.54 -27.53 -1.97
N GLY A 122 -18.87 -27.66 -1.93
CA GLY A 122 -19.60 -28.87 -2.26
C GLY A 122 -19.91 -29.84 -1.12
N GLU A 123 -21.16 -29.85 -0.68
CA GLU A 123 -22.04 -31.02 -0.84
C GLU A 123 -23.51 -30.60 -0.63
N PRO A 124 -24.43 -30.89 -1.57
CA PRO A 124 -25.86 -30.78 -1.34
C PRO A 124 -26.36 -32.10 -0.73
N THR A 125 -26.53 -32.15 0.59
CA THR A 125 -27.25 -33.25 1.22
C THR A 125 -28.75 -33.01 1.05
N THR A 126 -29.34 -33.70 0.08
CA THR A 126 -30.76 -34.03 0.08
C THR A 126 -31.09 -34.88 1.30
N ASP A 127 -32.04 -34.42 2.12
CA ASP A 127 -32.76 -35.30 3.05
C ASP A 127 -34.26 -34.94 2.98
N PRO A 128 -35.16 -35.90 2.68
CA PRO A 128 -36.59 -35.67 2.59
C PRO A 128 -37.28 -35.99 3.92
N LEU A 129 -38.49 -35.41 4.09
CA LEU A 129 -39.43 -35.55 5.21
C LEU A 129 -39.22 -34.61 6.42
N SER A 130 -40.06 -33.57 6.48
CA SER A 130 -41.09 -33.54 7.52
C SER A 130 -42.27 -32.70 7.06
N GLU A 131 -43.42 -33.35 7.00
CA GLU A 131 -44.69 -32.75 6.64
C GLU A 131 -45.29 -31.90 7.80
N ARG A 132 -46.29 -31.10 7.41
CA ARG A 132 -47.49 -30.65 8.16
C ARG A 132 -47.42 -29.31 8.90
N GLY A 133 -48.15 -28.36 8.33
CA GLY A 133 -48.75 -27.22 9.01
C GLY A 133 -49.68 -26.46 8.06
N ARG A 134 -51.00 -26.61 8.23
CA ARG A 134 -52.09 -26.15 7.36
C ARG A 134 -52.50 -24.68 7.62
N GLY A 135 -53.12 -24.05 6.62
CA GLY A 135 -54.08 -22.92 6.75
C GLY A 135 -53.80 -21.80 5.73
N ALA A 136 -54.38 -21.75 4.53
CA ALA A 136 -55.78 -21.47 4.12
C ALA A 136 -56.20 -19.98 4.19
N GLY A 137 -56.58 -19.42 3.04
CA GLY A 137 -57.28 -18.12 2.83
C GLY A 137 -56.56 -17.22 1.83
N ALA A 138 -56.91 -17.24 0.53
CA ALA A 138 -57.87 -16.33 -0.13
C ALA A 138 -57.42 -14.85 -0.01
N ASP A 139 -57.24 -14.02 -1.05
CA ASP A 139 -58.09 -13.82 -2.22
C ASP A 139 -57.40 -12.76 -3.15
N ARG A 140 -57.73 -12.80 -4.44
CA ARG A 140 -57.77 -11.67 -5.41
C ARG A 140 -56.50 -10.93 -5.89
N GLN A 141 -56.18 -11.20 -7.16
CA GLN A 141 -55.71 -10.25 -8.20
C GLN A 141 -56.79 -9.19 -8.55
N PRO A 142 -56.60 -8.18 -9.46
CA PRO A 142 -55.40 -7.75 -10.23
C PRO A 142 -55.19 -6.20 -10.36
N SER A 143 -54.11 -5.84 -11.07
CA SER A 143 -53.97 -4.75 -12.08
C SER A 143 -54.10 -3.25 -11.74
N ALA A 144 -53.02 -2.51 -12.03
CA ALA A 144 -52.92 -1.24 -12.79
C ALA A 144 -51.47 -0.74 -12.62
N GLY A 145 -50.71 -0.18 -13.57
CA GLY A 145 -50.79 0.22 -14.97
C GLY A 145 -49.33 0.66 -15.31
N ALA A 146 -48.85 0.50 -16.56
CA ALA A 146 -48.66 1.62 -17.49
C ALA A 146 -47.86 2.81 -16.91
N ASP A 147 -46.86 3.44 -17.52
CA ASP A 147 -46.29 3.40 -18.86
C ASP A 147 -45.18 4.49 -18.90
N CYS A 148 -44.24 4.35 -19.84
CA CYS A 148 -43.53 5.42 -20.56
C CYS A 148 -42.94 6.68 -19.88
N ARG A 149 -41.61 6.82 -20.06
CA ARG A 149 -40.87 7.91 -20.78
C ARG A 149 -39.71 8.60 -20.02
N ARG A 150 -38.52 8.37 -20.58
CA ARG A 150 -37.32 9.25 -20.72
C ARG A 150 -37.68 10.65 -21.30
N PRO A 151 -36.73 11.59 -21.59
CA PRO A 151 -35.44 11.98 -20.97
C PRO A 151 -35.25 13.53 -20.85
N THR A 152 -34.09 13.95 -20.29
CA THR A 152 -33.25 15.16 -20.57
C THR A 152 -33.84 16.48 -21.12
N VAL A 153 -33.50 17.61 -20.46
CA VAL A 153 -33.19 18.95 -21.05
C VAL A 153 -32.15 19.58 -20.12
N ARG A 154 -30.87 19.71 -20.53
CA ARG A 154 -30.22 20.83 -21.25
C ARG A 154 -30.06 22.10 -20.42
#